data_AF-A0A183C563-F1
#
_entry.id   AF-A0A183C563-F1
#
_cell.length_a   1.000
_cell.length_b   1.000
_cell.length_c   1.000
_cell.angle_alpha   90.00
_cell.angle_beta   90.00
_cell.angle_gamma   90.00
#
_symmetry.space_group_name_H-M   'P 1'
#
loop_
_entity.id
_entity.type
_entity.pdbx_description
1 polymer ?
#
loop_
_entity_poly.entity_id
_entity_poly.type
_entity_poly.pdbx_seq_one_letter_code
_entity_poly.pdbx_strand_id
1 'polypeptide(L)'
;MEPSKSQSSSNTGGDQAKDNKYKRRGQIVLRVSKFKEFSAGPGPACGKCGAQGSKEVLSDTAVYINGLPWRISIEHLDAHVGIFLHCDGDETGRPF
;
A
#
# COMPACT_ATOMS: atom_id res chain seq x y z
N MET A 1 -3.68 9.49 49.96
CA MET A 1 -3.03 9.59 48.64
C MET A 1 -4.06 9.10 47.64
N GLU A 2 -4.68 10.01 46.91
CA GLU A 2 -5.77 9.72 45.97
C GLU A 2 -5.21 9.10 44.67
N PRO A 3 -5.90 8.12 44.04
CA PRO A 3 -5.53 7.67 42.70
C PRO A 3 -6.10 8.64 41.66
N SER A 4 -5.21 9.30 40.92
CA SER A 4 -5.59 10.13 39.77
C SER A 4 -6.29 9.26 38.72
N LYS A 5 -7.61 9.43 38.55
CA LYS A 5 -8.35 8.94 37.38
C LYS A 5 -7.84 9.70 36.15
N SER A 6 -6.90 9.11 35.42
CA SER A 6 -6.63 9.52 34.04
C SER A 6 -7.83 9.11 33.18
N GLN A 7 -8.86 9.96 33.15
CA GLN A 7 -9.85 9.90 32.09
C GLN A 7 -9.15 10.33 30.79
N SER A 8 -8.81 9.37 29.93
CA SER A 8 -8.62 9.68 28.52
C SER A 8 -9.92 10.31 28.03
N SER A 9 -9.85 11.55 27.58
CA SER A 9 -10.95 12.18 26.86
C SER A 9 -11.24 11.30 25.66
N SER A 10 -12.30 10.51 25.74
CA SER A 10 -12.91 9.91 24.57
C SER A 10 -13.24 11.09 23.66
N ASN A 11 -12.49 11.23 22.57
CA ASN A 11 -12.75 12.16 21.51
C ASN A 11 -14.06 11.70 20.85
N THR A 12 -15.17 12.05 21.48
CA THR A 12 -16.50 12.14 20.89
C THR A 12 -16.47 13.33 19.92
N GLY A 13 -15.62 13.21 18.90
CA GLY A 13 -15.50 14.17 17.82
C GLY A 13 -16.68 13.99 16.89
N GLY A 14 -17.72 14.77 17.16
CA GLY A 14 -18.72 15.23 16.21
C GLY A 14 -19.21 14.22 15.18
N ASP A 15 -20.39 13.68 15.43
CA ASP A 15 -21.26 13.06 14.44
C ASP A 15 -21.81 14.13 13.47
N GLN A 16 -20.92 14.85 12.77
CA GLN A 16 -21.29 15.63 11.60
C GLN A 16 -21.01 14.78 10.37
N ALA A 17 -22.05 14.04 9.98
CA ALA A 17 -22.18 13.40 8.68
C ALA A 17 -22.17 14.47 7.58
N LYS A 18 -20.98 14.94 7.19
CA LYS A 18 -20.72 15.24 5.78
C LYS A 18 -20.26 13.93 5.17
N ASP A 19 -20.95 13.49 4.13
CA ASP A 19 -20.57 12.33 3.33
C ASP A 19 -19.13 12.48 2.86
N ASN A 20 -18.19 12.00 3.67
CA ASN A 20 -16.81 11.93 3.26
C ASN A 20 -16.78 10.86 2.18
N LYS A 21 -16.66 11.30 0.92
CA LYS A 21 -16.48 10.42 -0.25
C LYS A 21 -15.38 9.38 0.00
N TYR A 22 -14.44 9.67 0.91
CA TYR A 22 -13.35 8.79 1.28
C TYR A 22 -13.72 7.89 2.46
N LYS A 23 -13.53 6.58 2.26
CA LYS A 23 -13.80 5.58 3.28
C LYS A 23 -12.80 5.70 4.44
N ARG A 24 -13.25 5.52 5.68
CA ARG A 24 -12.37 5.45 6.88
C ARG A 24 -11.61 4.13 7.02
N ARG A 25 -12.07 3.11 6.31
CA ARG A 25 -11.48 1.76 6.24
C ARG A 25 -11.61 1.27 4.80
N GLY A 26 -10.67 0.44 4.36
CA GLY A 26 -10.69 -0.10 3.01
C GLY A 26 -9.98 -1.44 2.95
N GLN A 27 -10.24 -2.17 1.87
CA GLN A 27 -9.52 -3.38 1.51
C GLN A 27 -8.77 -3.09 0.23
N ILE A 28 -7.47 -3.36 0.24
CA ILE A 28 -6.61 -3.29 -0.94
C ILE A 28 -6.38 -4.74 -1.39
N VAL A 29 -6.65 -5.02 -2.66
CA VAL A 29 -6.54 -6.37 -3.22
C VAL A 29 -5.59 -6.31 -4.41
N LEU A 30 -4.52 -7.08 -4.34
CA LEU A 30 -3.66 -7.36 -5.49
C LEU A 30 -3.98 -8.74 -6.04
N ARG A 31 -4.31 -8.81 -7.33
CA ARG A 31 -4.47 -10.08 -8.05
C ARG A 31 -3.29 -10.26 -8.99
N VAL A 32 -2.49 -11.30 -8.75
CA VAL A 32 -1.33 -11.62 -9.57
C VAL A 32 -1.74 -12.57 -10.69
N SER A 33 -2.08 -12.02 -11.86
CA SER A 33 -2.60 -12.77 -13.01
C SER A 33 -1.65 -13.87 -13.50
N LYS A 34 -0.34 -13.65 -13.37
CA LYS A 34 0.72 -14.56 -13.82
C LYS A 34 1.56 -15.08 -12.65
N PHE A 35 0.89 -15.57 -11.60
CA PHE A 35 1.56 -16.00 -10.37
C PHE A 35 2.67 -17.03 -10.58
N LYS A 36 2.52 -17.97 -11.54
CA LYS A 36 3.55 -18.96 -11.85
C LYS A 36 4.85 -18.32 -12.38
N GLU A 37 4.74 -17.29 -13.21
CA GLU A 37 5.90 -16.57 -13.75
C GLU A 37 6.56 -15.68 -12.68
N PHE A 38 5.74 -15.11 -11.80
CA PHE A 38 6.22 -14.36 -10.63
C PHE A 38 7.00 -15.28 -9.69
N SER A 39 6.39 -16.38 -9.23
CA SER A 39 6.98 -17.33 -8.27
C SER A 39 8.18 -18.12 -8.77
N ALA A 40 8.49 -18.08 -10.08
CA ALA A 40 9.70 -18.65 -10.65
C ALA A 40 10.99 -17.94 -10.17
N GLY A 41 10.86 -16.87 -9.40
CA GLY A 41 11.98 -16.12 -8.83
C GLY A 41 12.25 -14.83 -9.58
N PRO A 42 13.36 -14.15 -9.23
CA PRO A 42 13.73 -12.88 -9.81
C PRO A 42 13.80 -12.91 -11.35
N GLY A 43 13.61 -11.76 -11.96
CA GLY A 43 13.79 -11.56 -13.40
C GLY A 43 15.22 -11.79 -13.87
N PRO A 44 15.43 -11.85 -15.20
CA PRO A 44 16.74 -12.07 -15.77
C PRO A 44 17.73 -11.01 -15.25
N ALA A 45 18.90 -11.45 -14.82
CA ALA A 45 19.95 -10.56 -14.36
C ALA A 45 20.37 -9.59 -15.47
N CYS A 46 20.65 -8.35 -15.09
CA CYS A 46 21.29 -7.36 -15.95
C CYS A 46 22.69 -7.88 -16.34
N GLY A 47 22.83 -8.40 -17.56
CA GLY A 47 24.11 -8.97 -18.04
C GLY A 47 25.30 -8.00 -18.06
N LYS A 48 25.07 -6.69 -17.89
CA LYS A 48 26.12 -5.66 -17.79
C LYS A 48 26.46 -5.25 -16.36
N CYS A 49 25.53 -5.40 -15.42
CA CYS A 49 25.66 -4.82 -14.08
C CYS A 49 25.58 -5.86 -12.96
N GLY A 50 25.36 -7.15 -13.27
CA GLY A 50 25.33 -8.24 -12.28
C GLY A 50 24.13 -8.19 -11.32
N ALA A 51 23.34 -7.11 -11.35
CA ALA A 51 22.12 -7.00 -10.59
C ALA A 51 21.09 -8.03 -11.10
N GLN A 52 20.57 -8.83 -10.17
CA GLN A 52 19.41 -9.68 -10.41
C GLN A 52 18.24 -8.77 -10.84
N GLY A 53 17.53 -9.11 -11.91
CA GLY A 53 16.36 -8.32 -12.30
C GLY A 53 15.27 -8.48 -11.24
N SER A 54 14.79 -7.41 -10.63
CA SER A 54 13.63 -7.52 -9.76
C SER A 54 12.35 -7.63 -10.59
N LYS A 55 11.42 -8.47 -10.14
CA LYS A 55 10.06 -8.57 -10.68
C LYS A 55 9.13 -7.89 -9.69
N GLU A 56 8.68 -6.68 -10.03
CA GLU A 56 7.66 -5.98 -9.27
C GLU A 56 6.28 -6.18 -9.90
N VAL A 57 5.26 -6.37 -9.06
CA VAL A 57 3.85 -6.34 -9.45
C VAL A 57 3.13 -5.33 -8.57
N LEU A 58 2.65 -4.25 -9.19
CA LEU A 58 1.88 -3.19 -8.55
C LEU A 58 0.38 -3.39 -8.76
N SER A 59 -0.44 -2.99 -7.78
CA SER A 59 -1.90 -3.00 -7.93
C SER A 59 -2.36 -1.93 -8.93
N ASP A 60 -3.22 -2.30 -9.87
CA ASP A 60 -3.71 -1.42 -10.96
C ASP A 60 -4.42 -0.15 -10.47
N THR A 61 -5.10 -0.19 -9.32
CA THR A 61 -5.95 0.91 -8.86
C THR A 61 -5.56 1.36 -7.46
N ALA A 62 -5.42 2.67 -7.26
CA ALA A 62 -5.26 3.26 -5.94
C ALA A 62 -6.59 3.20 -5.16
N VAL A 63 -6.54 2.72 -3.93
CA VAL A 63 -7.70 2.72 -3.02
C VAL A 63 -7.59 3.92 -2.10
N TYR A 64 -8.62 4.77 -2.07
CA TYR A 64 -8.62 5.96 -1.22
C TYR A 64 -9.14 5.63 0.18
N ILE A 65 -8.27 5.76 1.18
CA ILE A 65 -8.59 5.54 2.60
C ILE A 65 -8.14 6.76 3.38
N ASN A 66 -9.05 7.37 4.14
CA ASN A 66 -8.84 8.64 4.84
C ASN A 66 -8.35 9.78 3.93
N GLY A 67 -8.78 9.79 2.67
CA GLY A 67 -8.39 10.81 1.69
C GLY A 67 -7.00 10.63 1.09
N LEU A 68 -6.24 9.62 1.52
CA LEU A 68 -4.94 9.27 0.96
C LEU A 68 -5.09 8.13 -0.06
N PRO A 69 -4.38 8.19 -1.20
CA PRO A 69 -4.31 7.07 -2.14
C PRO A 69 -3.39 5.99 -1.59
N TRP A 70 -3.84 4.74 -1.62
CA TRP A 70 -3.04 3.59 -1.21
C TRP A 70 -2.90 2.59 -2.33
N ARG A 71 -1.69 2.08 -2.54
CA ARG A 71 -1.38 0.98 -3.47
C ARG A 71 -0.51 -0.05 -2.79
N ILE A 72 -0.61 -1.29 -3.24
CA ILE A 72 0.23 -2.38 -2.76
C ILE A 72 1.06 -2.91 -3.92
N SER A 73 2.35 -3.14 -3.69
CA SER A 73 3.18 -3.90 -4.60
C SER A 73 3.80 -5.10 -3.91
N ILE A 74 4.15 -6.10 -4.72
CA ILE A 74 4.97 -7.22 -4.30
C ILE A 74 6.20 -7.28 -5.19
N GLU A 75 7.34 -7.61 -4.60
CA GLU A 75 8.61 -7.69 -5.31
C GLU A 75 9.38 -8.94 -4.89
N HIS A 76 10.01 -9.61 -5.84
CA HIS A 76 10.97 -10.66 -5.53
C HIS A 76 12.31 -10.05 -5.09
N LEU A 77 12.60 -10.18 -3.79
CA LEU A 77 13.85 -9.76 -3.16
C LEU A 77 14.71 -10.99 -2.89
N ASP A 78 15.60 -11.37 -3.80
CA ASP A 78 16.51 -12.52 -3.69
C ASP A 78 15.97 -13.76 -2.94
N ALA A 79 16.08 -13.77 -1.60
CA ALA A 79 15.64 -14.85 -0.72
C ALA A 79 14.14 -14.84 -0.31
N HIS A 80 13.38 -13.78 -0.57
CA HIS A 80 11.99 -13.65 -0.14
C HIS A 80 11.15 -12.76 -1.08
N VAL A 81 9.86 -12.67 -0.80
CA VAL A 81 8.95 -11.73 -1.47
C VAL A 81 8.67 -10.57 -0.51
N GLY A 82 9.00 -9.37 -0.93
CA GLY A 82 8.63 -8.13 -0.24
C GLY A 82 7.19 -7.76 -0.54
N ILE A 83 6.48 -7.22 0.45
CA ILE A 83 5.15 -6.63 0.31
C ILE A 83 5.26 -5.17 0.74
N PHE A 84 4.96 -4.26 -0.17
CA PHE A 84 5.12 -2.82 0.02
C PHE A 84 3.77 -2.14 -0.07
N LEU A 85 3.55 -1.17 0.81
CA LEU A 85 2.37 -0.32 0.81
C LEU A 85 2.79 1.11 0.54
N HIS A 86 2.32 1.65 -0.58
CA HIS A 86 2.63 2.99 -1.08
C HIS A 86 1.47 3.93 -0.76
N CYS A 87 1.77 5.14 -0.29
CA CYS A 87 0.80 6.19 0.06
C CYS A 87 0.89 7.43 -0.85
N ASP A 88 1.85 7.38 -1.75
CA ASP A 88 2.18 8.27 -2.84
C ASP A 88 1.21 7.94 -3.98
N GLY A 89 0.27 8.87 -4.23
CA GLY A 89 -0.67 8.75 -5.33
C GLY A 89 0.06 8.66 -6.67
N ASP A 90 -0.66 8.32 -7.75
CA ASP A 90 -0.11 8.24 -9.11
C ASP A 90 0.93 9.34 -9.36
N GLU A 91 2.22 8.99 -9.31
CA GLU A 91 3.31 9.88 -9.71
C GLU A 91 3.32 10.12 -11.23
N THR A 92 2.22 9.77 -11.92
CA THR A 92 1.94 10.34 -13.24
C THR A 92 1.62 11.81 -13.05
N GLY A 93 2.64 12.65 -13.00
CA GLY A 93 2.56 14.10 -13.14
C GLY A 93 1.93 14.48 -14.48
N ARG A 94 0.62 14.26 -14.63
CA ARG A 94 -0.19 14.85 -15.68
C ARG A 94 -1.16 15.82 -15.02
N PRO A 95 -1.13 17.11 -15.39
CA PRO A 95 -2.03 18.10 -14.85
C PRO A 95 -3.45 17.76 -15.34
N PHE A 96 -4.41 17.92 -14.42
CA PHE A 96 -5.85 17.97 -14.73
C PHE A 96 -6.17 19.11 -15.69
#